data_AF-A0A919GTJ6-F1
#
_entry.id   AF-A0A919GTJ6-F1
#
_cell.length_a   1.000
_cell.length_b   1.000
_cell.length_c   1.000
_cell.angle_alpha   90.00
_cell.angle_beta   90.00
_cell.angle_gamma   90.00
#
_symmetry.space_group_name_H-M   'P 1'
#
loop_
_entity.id
_entity.type
_entity.pdbx_description
1 polymer ?
#
loop_
_entity_poly.entity_id
_entity_poly.type
_entity_poly.pdbx_seq_one_letter_code
_entity_poly.pdbx_strand_id
1 'polypeptide(L)'
;MNREQEPGYGWQAPPAGGRQHNGSIPPPPTAAPVAAPVAAPASSHRAAWIGAGATLVAAVITVAGAYLLVPGKSGVPGPPAAQVPAAVPSTSASQAAAAPGQGSAGSASTSPGAAPSAPAAASLAAKAPGTVQWEGTLVLAYAEDRDLDSVPPTRSQINADNDFSVFDFAGPKLRPERGAKALVWKETGKVPSYADCAAVVDTEATGKEMSLKAGLTLCAKTNDGRIARLTAKEVSGSASDTRGTFSTVVWETG
;
A
#
# COMPACT_ATOMS: atom_id res chain seq x y z
N MET A 1 3.40 0.05 -74.35
CA MET A 1 2.25 -0.71 -73.85
C MET A 1 1.74 -0.01 -72.61
N ASN A 2 0.54 0.59 -72.66
CA ASN A 2 -0.10 1.30 -71.55
C ASN A 2 -1.50 0.69 -71.31
N ARG A 3 -1.70 0.13 -70.11
CA ARG A 3 -2.93 -0.33 -69.43
C ARG A 3 -2.44 -0.68 -68.00
N GLU A 4 -3.05 -0.31 -66.88
CA GLU A 4 -4.45 -0.29 -66.43
C GLU A 4 -4.56 0.62 -65.18
N GLN A 5 -5.55 1.52 -65.13
CA GLN A 5 -6.71 1.50 -64.21
C GLN A 5 -6.42 1.78 -62.72
N GLU A 6 -6.69 3.02 -62.29
CA GLU A 6 -7.08 3.32 -60.90
C GLU A 6 -8.60 3.50 -60.81
N PRO A 7 -9.28 2.98 -59.77
CA PRO A 7 -10.71 3.09 -59.59
C PRO A 7 -11.11 4.45 -58.98
N GLY A 8 -11.96 5.18 -59.69
CA GLY A 8 -12.61 6.39 -59.20
C GLY A 8 -13.61 6.09 -58.08
N TYR A 9 -13.40 6.69 -56.90
CA TYR A 9 -14.41 6.80 -55.86
C TYR A 9 -15.21 8.09 -56.08
N GLY A 10 -16.31 7.97 -56.82
CA GLY A 10 -17.33 9.01 -56.94
C GLY A 10 -18.29 8.94 -55.75
N TRP A 11 -18.25 9.93 -54.86
CA TRP A 11 -19.32 10.15 -53.89
C TRP A 11 -20.47 10.88 -54.59
N GLN A 12 -21.57 10.16 -54.80
CA GLN A 12 -22.84 10.70 -55.29
C GLN A 12 -23.56 11.43 -54.16
N ALA A 13 -23.88 12.70 -54.37
CA ALA A 13 -24.75 13.49 -53.49
C ALA A 13 -26.22 13.11 -53.73
N PRO A 14 -27.08 13.02 -52.69
CA PRO A 14 -28.51 12.84 -52.88
C PRO A 14 -29.20 14.15 -53.33
N PRO A 15 -30.30 14.06 -54.10
CA PRO A 15 -30.94 15.20 -54.74
C PRO A 15 -31.73 16.08 -53.77
N ALA A 16 -31.63 17.38 -53.98
CA ALA A 16 -32.49 18.40 -53.39
C ALA A 16 -33.92 18.27 -53.95
N GLY A 17 -34.88 17.97 -53.08
CA GLY A 17 -36.30 17.98 -53.37
C GLY A 17 -37.04 18.75 -52.29
N GLY A 18 -37.57 19.91 -52.66
CA GLY A 18 -38.30 20.79 -51.76
C GLY A 18 -39.71 20.28 -51.42
N ARG A 19 -40.16 20.60 -50.20
CA ARG A 19 -41.57 20.85 -49.89
C ARG A 19 -41.66 22.01 -48.93
N GLN A 20 -42.41 23.04 -49.34
CA GLN A 20 -42.91 24.08 -48.46
C GLN A 20 -43.94 23.47 -47.50
N HIS A 21 -43.70 23.58 -46.20
CA HIS A 21 -44.76 23.59 -45.20
C HIS A 21 -44.52 24.71 -44.20
N ASN A 22 -45.50 25.61 -44.19
CA ASN A 22 -45.68 26.75 -43.32
C ASN A 22 -46.03 26.25 -41.92
N GLY A 23 -45.29 26.66 -40.89
CA GLY A 23 -45.58 26.27 -39.51
C GLY A 23 -44.44 26.56 -38.53
N SER A 24 -44.43 27.77 -37.98
CA SER A 24 -43.90 28.17 -36.67
C SER A 24 -42.52 27.66 -36.23
N ILE A 25 -41.50 28.47 -36.48
CA ILE A 25 -40.14 28.33 -35.93
C ILE A 25 -40.15 28.72 -34.44
N PRO A 26 -39.73 27.86 -33.49
CA PRO A 26 -39.44 28.27 -32.12
C PRO A 26 -38.15 29.11 -32.06
N PRO A 27 -38.07 30.14 -31.19
CA PRO A 27 -36.87 30.96 -31.08
C PRO A 27 -35.66 30.15 -30.56
N PRO A 28 -34.43 30.55 -30.90
CA PRO A 28 -33.22 29.87 -30.44
C PRO A 28 -33.08 29.99 -28.92
N PRO A 29 -32.45 29.00 -28.24
CA PRO A 29 -32.12 29.13 -26.83
C PRO A 29 -31.10 30.27 -26.64
N THR A 30 -31.47 31.23 -25.79
CA THR A 30 -30.60 32.27 -25.26
C THR A 30 -29.35 31.67 -24.61
N ALA A 31 -28.18 32.11 -25.05
CA ALA A 31 -26.90 31.79 -24.43
C ALA A 31 -26.90 32.20 -22.96
N ALA A 32 -26.50 31.27 -22.08
CA ALA A 32 -26.29 31.55 -20.66
C ALA A 32 -25.12 32.54 -20.47
N PRO A 33 -25.18 33.44 -19.47
CA PRO A 33 -24.08 34.35 -19.18
C PRO A 33 -22.84 33.57 -18.71
N VAL A 34 -21.69 33.92 -19.29
CA VAL A 34 -20.36 33.43 -18.93
C VAL A 34 -20.06 33.91 -17.50
N ALA A 35 -19.94 32.97 -16.56
CA ALA A 35 -19.49 33.27 -15.20
C ALA A 35 -18.00 33.66 -15.23
N ALA A 36 -17.66 34.75 -14.55
CA ALA A 36 -16.29 35.22 -14.38
C ALA A 36 -15.45 34.19 -13.57
N PRO A 37 -14.13 34.08 -13.83
CA PRO A 37 -13.28 33.17 -13.06
C PRO A 37 -13.16 33.63 -11.61
N VAL A 38 -13.54 32.75 -10.68
CA VAL A 38 -13.30 32.91 -9.24
C VAL A 38 -11.80 32.74 -8.99
N ALA A 39 -11.20 33.74 -8.35
CA ALA A 39 -9.81 33.74 -7.95
C ALA A 39 -9.50 32.55 -7.01
N ALA A 40 -8.40 31.85 -7.27
CA ALA A 40 -7.90 30.78 -6.42
C ALA A 40 -7.42 31.33 -5.05
N PRO A 41 -7.73 30.69 -3.92
CA PRO A 41 -7.11 31.02 -2.65
C PRO A 41 -5.65 30.55 -2.61
N ALA A 42 -4.77 31.43 -2.14
CA ALA A 42 -3.36 31.19 -1.93
C ALA A 42 -3.13 30.05 -0.92
N SER A 43 -2.36 29.03 -1.31
CA SER A 43 -1.88 27.99 -0.40
C SER A 43 -0.72 28.54 0.44
N SER A 44 -1.01 28.75 1.72
CA SER A 44 -0.04 29.10 2.76
C SER A 44 0.93 27.96 3.02
N HIS A 45 2.23 28.24 2.88
CA HIS A 45 3.33 27.36 3.27
C HIS A 45 3.27 27.03 4.76
N ARG A 46 3.18 25.74 5.11
CA ARG A 46 3.56 25.24 6.43
C ARG A 46 4.81 24.40 6.30
N ALA A 47 5.89 24.94 6.84
CA ALA A 47 7.15 24.27 7.09
C ALA A 47 7.00 23.27 8.25
N ALA A 48 7.59 22.08 8.09
CA ALA A 48 7.96 21.16 9.17
C ALA A 48 9.02 20.20 8.59
N TRP A 49 10.31 20.44 8.83
CA TRP A 49 11.13 19.89 9.92
C TRP A 49 11.14 18.36 9.98
N ILE A 50 12.27 17.72 9.64
CA ILE A 50 13.00 16.62 10.33
C ILE A 50 14.38 16.57 9.62
N GLY A 51 15.56 16.72 10.23
CA GLY A 51 16.07 16.11 11.46
C GLY A 51 17.11 15.04 11.05
N ALA A 52 18.40 15.32 11.25
CA ALA A 52 19.52 14.46 10.88
C ALA A 52 19.62 13.21 11.77
N GLY A 53 20.16 12.10 11.23
CA GLY A 53 20.52 10.92 12.01
C GLY A 53 21.37 9.93 11.21
N ALA A 54 22.67 9.92 11.49
CA ALA A 54 23.61 8.90 11.02
C ALA A 54 23.71 7.78 12.06
N THR A 55 23.71 6.51 11.65
CA THR A 55 24.21 5.40 12.48
C THR A 55 24.82 4.27 11.66
N LEU A 56 25.99 3.84 12.14
CA LEU A 56 26.85 2.76 11.70
C LEU A 56 26.15 1.39 11.63
N VAL A 57 26.57 0.53 10.70
CA VAL A 57 26.35 -0.92 10.81
C VAL A 57 27.72 -1.60 10.87
N ALA A 58 28.09 -2.00 12.08
CA ALA A 58 29.04 -3.08 12.32
C ALA A 58 28.23 -4.26 12.87
N ALA A 59 28.27 -5.41 12.20
CA ALA A 59 27.91 -6.69 12.79
C ALA A 59 28.59 -7.83 12.04
N VAL A 60 29.64 -8.37 12.66
CA VAL A 60 30.24 -9.67 12.35
C VAL A 60 29.60 -10.68 13.29
N ILE A 61 28.87 -11.66 12.77
CA ILE A 61 28.60 -12.94 13.47
C ILE A 61 28.49 -14.05 12.42
N THR A 62 29.51 -14.89 12.32
CA THR A 62 29.31 -16.30 11.94
C THR A 62 30.19 -17.16 12.85
N VAL A 63 29.53 -17.70 13.87
CA VAL A 63 29.99 -18.83 14.66
C VAL A 63 29.54 -20.09 13.93
N ALA A 64 30.47 -20.95 13.54
CA ALA A 64 30.21 -22.37 13.34
C ALA A 64 31.47 -23.14 13.73
N GLY A 65 31.36 -23.88 14.83
CA GLY A 65 32.44 -24.62 15.44
C GLY A 65 32.67 -26.02 14.85
N ALA A 66 33.88 -26.49 15.13
CA ALA A 66 34.28 -27.85 15.44
C ALA A 66 34.01 -28.97 14.42
N TYR A 67 35.07 -29.33 13.69
CA TYR A 67 35.41 -30.74 13.48
C TYR A 67 36.88 -30.96 13.87
N LEU A 68 37.08 -31.84 14.85
CA LEU A 68 38.38 -32.42 15.22
C LEU A 68 38.61 -33.69 14.37
N LEU A 69 39.84 -33.86 13.85
CA LEU A 69 40.62 -35.11 13.84
C LEU A 69 42.05 -34.83 13.31
N VAL A 70 43.03 -35.42 14.00
CA VAL A 70 44.52 -35.25 14.01
C VAL A 70 45.17 -36.42 13.21
N PRO A 71 46.51 -36.60 12.92
CA PRO A 71 47.74 -35.75 12.95
C PRO A 71 48.57 -35.75 11.62
N GLY A 72 49.55 -34.84 11.49
CA GLY A 72 50.75 -35.12 10.65
C GLY A 72 51.59 -33.93 10.14
N LYS A 73 52.78 -33.75 10.73
CA LYS A 73 54.04 -33.12 10.22
C LYS A 73 54.13 -31.59 9.92
N SER A 74 54.90 -30.94 10.80
CA SER A 74 56.05 -30.02 10.56
C SER A 74 55.88 -28.70 9.78
N GLY A 75 56.06 -27.57 10.48
CA GLY A 75 56.44 -26.28 9.86
C GLY A 75 56.13 -25.03 10.71
N VAL A 76 57.11 -24.54 11.47
CA VAL A 76 57.24 -23.30 12.28
C VAL A 76 57.06 -22.01 11.42
N PRO A 77 56.83 -20.74 11.90
CA PRO A 77 56.81 -20.14 13.27
C PRO A 77 55.56 -19.29 13.65
N GLY A 78 55.35 -19.10 14.96
CA GLY A 78 54.47 -18.05 15.52
C GLY A 78 55.16 -16.68 15.64
N PRO A 79 54.40 -15.56 15.77
CA PRO A 79 54.45 -14.73 16.99
C PRO A 79 53.16 -13.90 17.26
N PRO A 80 53.06 -13.07 18.33
CA PRO A 80 53.57 -13.19 19.70
C PRO A 80 52.42 -13.27 20.74
N ALA A 81 52.74 -13.77 21.94
CA ALA A 81 51.89 -13.70 23.13
C ALA A 81 52.32 -12.53 24.04
N ALA A 82 51.39 -11.66 24.45
CA ALA A 82 51.55 -10.62 25.48
C ALA A 82 50.28 -9.73 25.48
N GLN A 83 49.60 -9.30 26.56
CA GLN A 83 49.68 -9.50 28.02
C GLN A 83 48.28 -9.21 28.59
N VAL A 84 47.93 -9.86 29.69
CA VAL A 84 46.78 -9.50 30.54
C VAL A 84 47.24 -8.44 31.54
N PRO A 85 46.42 -7.41 31.84
CA PRO A 85 46.44 -6.81 33.17
C PRO A 85 45.21 -7.18 34.00
N ALA A 86 45.49 -7.30 35.29
CA ALA A 86 44.67 -7.84 36.36
C ALA A 86 43.47 -6.98 36.77
N ALA A 87 42.57 -7.65 37.49
CA ALA A 87 41.46 -7.10 38.25
C ALA A 87 41.89 -6.12 39.36
N VAL A 88 40.98 -5.22 39.73
CA VAL A 88 40.75 -4.81 41.13
C VAL A 88 39.29 -4.39 41.35
N PRO A 89 38.73 -4.64 42.55
CA PRO A 89 37.32 -4.46 42.88
C PRO A 89 37.05 -3.08 43.50
N SER A 90 35.78 -2.65 43.55
CA SER A 90 35.35 -1.66 44.55
C SER A 90 33.87 -1.83 44.90
N THR A 91 33.67 -1.88 46.21
CA THR A 91 32.51 -2.21 47.03
C THR A 91 31.52 -1.06 47.23
N SER A 92 30.27 -1.47 47.48
CA SER A 92 29.20 -0.89 48.32
C SER A 92 29.37 0.51 48.92
N ALA A 93 28.29 1.30 48.85
CA ALA A 93 27.67 1.85 50.07
C ALA A 93 26.23 2.33 49.83
N SER A 94 25.34 1.79 50.65
CA SER A 94 24.01 2.31 50.98
C SER A 94 24.16 3.43 52.00
N GLN A 95 23.35 4.49 51.93
CA GLN A 95 23.03 5.29 53.12
C GLN A 95 21.73 6.08 52.95
N ALA A 96 20.77 5.75 53.81
CA ALA A 96 19.63 6.57 54.19
C ALA A 96 20.04 7.51 55.34
N ALA A 97 19.44 8.70 55.42
CA ALA A 97 19.20 9.42 56.68
C ALA A 97 18.22 10.59 56.46
N ALA A 98 17.50 10.95 57.52
CA ALA A 98 16.20 11.62 57.53
C ALA A 98 16.20 13.05 58.14
N ALA A 99 15.17 13.83 57.76
CA ALA A 99 14.40 14.85 58.54
C ALA A 99 15.15 16.08 59.16
N PRO A 100 14.50 17.16 59.67
CA PRO A 100 13.07 17.39 59.98
C PRO A 100 12.47 18.80 59.61
N GLY A 101 11.16 19.00 59.84
CA GLY A 101 10.55 20.34 59.95
C GLY A 101 9.00 20.38 59.93
N GLN A 102 8.39 20.49 61.13
CA GLN A 102 6.97 20.84 61.43
C GLN A 102 6.59 22.24 60.90
N GLY A 103 5.35 22.73 60.75
CA GLY A 103 3.96 22.37 61.09
C GLY A 103 3.07 23.45 60.41
N SER A 104 1.78 23.28 60.16
CA SER A 104 0.68 23.53 61.10
C SER A 104 -0.68 23.31 60.41
N ALA A 105 -1.66 22.96 61.21
CA ALA A 105 -3.03 22.57 60.84
C ALA A 105 -3.93 23.75 60.39
N GLY A 106 -5.02 23.41 59.68
CA GLY A 106 -6.13 24.34 59.40
C GLY A 106 -7.27 23.74 58.56
N SER A 107 -8.18 23.03 59.24
CA SER A 107 -9.64 22.86 59.05
C SER A 107 -10.33 22.72 57.67
N ALA A 108 -11.03 21.57 57.58
CA ALA A 108 -12.24 21.15 56.85
C ALA A 108 -13.19 22.17 56.17
N SER A 109 -13.76 21.79 55.01
CA SER A 109 -15.22 21.49 54.84
C SER A 109 -15.66 21.12 53.40
N THR A 110 -16.43 20.02 53.31
CA THR A 110 -17.63 19.74 52.46
C THR A 110 -17.60 19.65 50.91
N SER A 111 -17.61 18.40 50.39
CA SER A 111 -18.60 17.71 49.49
C SER A 111 -19.10 18.33 48.15
N PRO A 112 -19.78 17.57 47.24
CA PRO A 112 -19.19 16.85 46.10
C PRO A 112 -19.73 17.35 44.74
N GLY A 113 -18.84 17.67 43.80
CA GLY A 113 -19.21 17.96 42.42
C GLY A 113 -18.89 16.77 41.52
N ALA A 114 -19.84 15.86 41.34
CA ALA A 114 -19.77 14.86 40.29
C ALA A 114 -19.74 15.58 38.93
N ALA A 115 -18.54 15.73 38.36
CA ALA A 115 -18.41 16.04 36.95
C ALA A 115 -19.11 14.88 36.19
N PRO A 116 -20.00 15.16 35.22
CA PRO A 116 -20.55 14.11 34.39
C PRO A 116 -19.38 13.39 33.74
N SER A 117 -19.22 12.11 34.05
CA SER A 117 -18.32 11.23 33.32
C SER A 117 -18.67 11.39 31.85
N ALA A 118 -17.82 12.11 31.10
CA ALA A 118 -17.89 12.12 29.66
C ALA A 118 -17.95 10.64 29.24
N PRO A 119 -18.92 10.22 28.41
CA PRO A 119 -18.93 8.86 27.93
C PRO A 119 -17.56 8.63 27.32
N ALA A 120 -16.81 7.67 27.87
CA ALA A 120 -15.54 7.26 27.33
C ALA A 120 -15.75 7.10 25.82
N ALA A 121 -15.07 7.94 25.04
CA ALA A 121 -15.12 7.85 23.60
C ALA A 121 -14.89 6.38 23.30
N ALA A 122 -15.88 5.73 22.69
CA ALA A 122 -15.73 4.37 22.24
C ALA A 122 -14.54 4.40 21.30
N SER A 123 -13.37 4.00 21.81
CA SER A 123 -12.23 3.67 20.98
C SER A 123 -12.81 2.69 19.98
N LEU A 124 -12.89 3.09 18.71
CA LEU A 124 -13.21 2.17 17.64
C LEU A 124 -12.21 1.04 17.82
N ALA A 125 -12.70 -0.11 18.29
CA ALA A 125 -11.83 -1.22 18.61
C ALA A 125 -11.22 -1.66 17.29
N ALA A 126 -9.93 -1.36 17.10
CA ALA A 126 -9.20 -1.82 15.94
C ALA A 126 -9.29 -3.35 15.92
N LYS A 127 -9.69 -3.90 14.78
CA LYS A 127 -9.78 -5.35 14.62
C LYS A 127 -8.37 -5.94 14.67
N ALA A 128 -8.25 -7.14 15.21
CA ALA A 128 -6.95 -7.80 15.30
C ALA A 128 -6.32 -8.03 13.91
N PRO A 129 -4.99 -7.88 13.77
CA PRO A 129 -4.28 -8.20 12.54
C PRO A 129 -4.58 -9.62 12.04
N GLY A 130 -4.72 -9.78 10.73
CA GLY A 130 -5.02 -11.06 10.10
C GLY A 130 -6.50 -11.47 10.17
N THR A 131 -7.37 -10.65 10.75
CA THR A 131 -8.83 -10.85 10.65
C THR A 131 -9.25 -10.66 9.21
N VAL A 132 -9.97 -11.63 8.63
CA VAL A 132 -10.55 -11.48 7.29
C VAL A 132 -11.63 -10.40 7.33
N GLN A 133 -11.42 -9.36 6.53
CA GLN A 133 -12.40 -8.30 6.32
C GLN A 133 -13.32 -8.64 5.16
N TRP A 134 -12.76 -9.19 4.10
CA TRP A 134 -13.51 -9.61 2.93
C TRP A 134 -12.82 -10.80 2.24
N GLU A 135 -13.62 -11.73 1.75
CA GLU A 135 -13.17 -12.85 0.93
C GLU A 135 -14.20 -13.11 -0.17
N GLY A 136 -13.73 -13.30 -1.39
CA GLY A 136 -14.62 -13.56 -2.51
C GLY A 136 -13.94 -13.50 -3.88
N THR A 137 -14.77 -13.47 -4.91
CA THR A 137 -14.31 -13.28 -6.28
C THR A 137 -14.23 -11.78 -6.59
N LEU A 138 -13.06 -11.35 -7.05
CA LEU A 138 -12.83 -9.99 -7.54
C LEU A 138 -12.59 -10.03 -9.05
N VAL A 139 -13.26 -9.16 -9.79
CA VAL A 139 -12.99 -8.96 -11.22
C VAL A 139 -12.38 -7.57 -11.40
N LEU A 140 -11.19 -7.54 -12.00
CA LEU A 140 -10.54 -6.31 -12.44
C LEU A 140 -10.59 -6.26 -13.96
N ALA A 141 -11.21 -5.21 -14.50
CA ALA A 141 -11.29 -4.96 -15.93
C ALA A 141 -10.21 -3.99 -16.38
N TYR A 142 -10.03 -3.88 -17.70
CA TYR A 142 -9.03 -3.01 -18.31
C TYR A 142 -9.17 -1.57 -17.81
N ALA A 143 -8.10 -1.03 -17.23
CA ALA A 143 -8.05 0.33 -16.69
C ALA A 143 -9.16 0.68 -15.68
N GLU A 144 -9.84 -0.33 -15.13
CA GLU A 144 -10.81 -0.16 -14.06
C GLU A 144 -10.16 -0.55 -12.74
N ASP A 145 -9.64 0.46 -12.07
CA ASP A 145 -9.12 0.36 -10.72
C ASP A 145 -10.23 0.10 -9.70
N ARG A 146 -9.91 -0.68 -8.66
CA ARG A 146 -10.79 -0.99 -7.54
C ARG A 146 -10.06 -0.72 -6.23
N ASP A 147 -10.79 -0.16 -5.29
CA ASP A 147 -10.46 -0.06 -3.87
C ASP A 147 -10.80 -1.41 -3.22
N LEU A 148 -9.77 -2.05 -2.64
CA LEU A 148 -9.87 -3.33 -1.94
C LEU A 148 -10.13 -3.16 -0.44
N ASP A 149 -10.02 -1.95 0.08
CA ASP A 149 -10.34 -1.58 1.45
C ASP A 149 -11.84 -1.40 1.69
N SER A 150 -12.60 -1.20 0.61
CA SER A 150 -14.06 -1.30 0.59
C SER A 150 -14.57 -2.74 0.77
N VAL A 151 -15.74 -2.91 1.40
CA VAL A 151 -16.41 -4.21 1.60
C VAL A 151 -17.81 -4.20 0.98
N PRO A 152 -18.06 -4.89 -0.16
CA PRO A 152 -17.05 -5.55 -1.01
C PRO A 152 -16.14 -4.54 -1.73
N PRO A 153 -15.01 -5.01 -2.31
CA PRO A 153 -14.17 -4.16 -3.15
C PRO A 153 -14.97 -3.53 -4.29
N THR A 154 -14.89 -2.21 -4.41
CA THR A 154 -15.59 -1.44 -5.43
C THR A 154 -14.69 -0.35 -5.95
N ARG A 155 -15.10 0.35 -7.01
CA ARG A 155 -14.36 1.52 -7.45
C ARG A 155 -14.73 2.69 -6.54
N SER A 156 -13.74 3.28 -5.89
CA SER A 156 -13.92 4.55 -5.20
C SER A 156 -14.06 5.69 -6.21
N GLN A 157 -14.92 6.65 -5.87
CA GLN A 157 -14.99 7.93 -6.60
C GLN A 157 -13.76 8.80 -6.33
N ILE A 158 -13.06 8.54 -5.24
CA ILE A 158 -11.79 9.15 -4.92
C ILE A 158 -10.71 8.27 -5.54
N ASN A 159 -10.17 8.70 -6.69
CA ASN A 159 -9.21 7.93 -7.45
C ASN A 159 -7.93 7.56 -6.67
N ALA A 160 -7.62 8.26 -5.58
CA ALA A 160 -6.48 7.94 -4.72
C ALA A 160 -6.69 6.67 -3.89
N ASP A 161 -7.95 6.28 -3.68
CA ASP A 161 -8.34 5.15 -2.84
C ASP A 161 -8.34 3.83 -3.62
N ASN A 162 -8.23 3.85 -4.96
CA ASN A 162 -8.20 2.62 -5.75
C ASN A 162 -6.79 2.02 -5.80
N ASP A 163 -6.71 0.69 -5.69
CA ASP A 163 -5.46 -0.06 -5.50
C ASP A 163 -4.95 -0.80 -6.72
N PHE A 164 -5.84 -1.46 -7.47
CA PHE A 164 -5.41 -2.40 -8.51
C PHE A 164 -6.30 -2.34 -9.74
N SER A 165 -5.66 -2.43 -10.89
CA SER A 165 -6.29 -2.50 -12.21
C SER A 165 -5.58 -3.51 -13.10
N VAL A 166 -6.20 -3.89 -14.22
CA VAL A 166 -5.59 -4.76 -15.23
C VAL A 166 -5.33 -3.96 -16.50
N PHE A 167 -4.24 -4.28 -17.19
CA PHE A 167 -3.87 -3.69 -18.48
C PHE A 167 -3.41 -4.77 -19.44
N ASP A 168 -3.50 -4.50 -20.73
CA ASP A 168 -2.93 -5.36 -21.77
C ASP A 168 -2.20 -4.52 -22.82
N PHE A 169 -0.99 -4.10 -22.44
CA PHE A 169 -0.01 -3.53 -23.36
C PHE A 169 1.18 -4.50 -23.40
N ALA A 170 1.24 -5.29 -24.47
CA ALA A 170 2.17 -6.41 -24.65
C ALA A 170 1.93 -7.60 -23.70
N GLY A 171 0.66 -7.93 -23.45
CA GLY A 171 0.22 -9.05 -22.63
C GLY A 171 -0.49 -8.59 -21.36
N PRO A 172 -1.35 -9.44 -20.76
CA PRO A 172 -2.07 -9.07 -19.55
C PRO A 172 -1.12 -8.77 -18.39
N LYS A 173 -1.38 -7.68 -17.70
CA LYS A 173 -0.64 -7.23 -16.53
C LYS A 173 -1.59 -6.79 -15.43
N LEU A 174 -1.16 -7.02 -14.19
CA LEU A 174 -1.73 -6.36 -13.03
C LEU A 174 -0.92 -5.10 -12.74
N ARG A 175 -1.60 -3.98 -12.51
CA ARG A 175 -0.98 -2.72 -12.15
C ARG A 175 -1.42 -2.31 -10.74
N PRO A 176 -0.48 -2.22 -9.78
CA PRO A 176 -0.72 -1.51 -8.52
C PRO A 176 -0.87 -0.01 -8.78
N GLU A 177 -1.78 0.63 -8.08
CA GLU A 177 -2.19 2.02 -8.22
C GLU A 177 -1.95 2.76 -6.90
N ARG A 178 -1.66 4.06 -6.99
CA ARG A 178 -1.77 5.02 -5.85
C ARG A 178 -1.10 4.66 -4.53
N GLY A 179 -0.05 3.86 -4.57
CA GLY A 179 0.73 3.46 -3.39
C GLY A 179 0.52 2.01 -2.98
N ALA A 180 -0.47 1.33 -3.57
CA ALA A 180 -0.59 -0.11 -3.48
C ALA A 180 0.67 -0.78 -4.05
N LYS A 181 0.98 -1.96 -3.50
CA LYS A 181 2.13 -2.77 -3.90
C LYS A 181 1.72 -4.22 -4.00
N ALA A 182 2.39 -4.97 -4.86
CA ALA A 182 2.20 -6.41 -4.93
C ALA A 182 3.49 -7.16 -5.24
N LEU A 183 3.50 -8.43 -4.85
CA LEU A 183 4.56 -9.39 -5.03
C LEU A 183 3.96 -10.70 -5.55
N VAL A 184 4.59 -11.27 -6.58
CA VAL A 184 4.27 -12.64 -7.02
C VAL A 184 4.79 -13.64 -5.99
N TRP A 185 3.87 -14.40 -5.41
CA TRP A 185 4.20 -15.48 -4.49
C TRP A 185 4.89 -16.62 -5.24
N LYS A 186 6.10 -17.00 -4.80
CA LYS A 186 6.97 -17.95 -5.52
C LYS A 186 6.88 -19.38 -5.01
N GLU A 187 6.42 -19.59 -3.78
CA GLU A 187 6.34 -20.92 -3.19
C GLU A 187 5.16 -21.69 -3.81
N THR A 188 5.49 -22.67 -4.65
CA THR A 188 4.50 -23.47 -5.37
C THR A 188 3.82 -24.46 -4.42
N GLY A 189 2.52 -24.67 -4.60
CA GLY A 189 1.74 -25.64 -3.80
C GLY A 189 1.33 -25.16 -2.40
N LYS A 190 1.84 -24.01 -1.94
CA LYS A 190 1.39 -23.34 -0.71
C LYS A 190 0.59 -22.09 -1.05
N VAL A 191 -0.59 -21.96 -0.47
CA VAL A 191 -1.36 -20.72 -0.54
C VAL A 191 -0.90 -19.81 0.61
N PRO A 192 -0.40 -18.59 0.34
CA PRO A 192 0.12 -17.74 1.40
C PRO A 192 -0.99 -17.31 2.36
N SER A 193 -0.68 -17.34 3.65
CA SER A 193 -1.51 -16.79 4.71
C SER A 193 -1.31 -15.28 4.85
N TYR A 194 -2.08 -14.64 5.73
CA TYR A 194 -1.82 -13.26 6.15
C TYR A 194 -0.37 -13.06 6.60
N ALA A 195 0.13 -13.93 7.48
CA ALA A 195 1.48 -13.80 8.04
C ALA A 195 2.56 -13.95 6.97
N ASP A 196 2.37 -14.87 6.02
CA ASP A 196 3.28 -15.05 4.88
C ASP A 196 3.35 -13.77 4.02
N CYS A 197 2.19 -13.18 3.71
CA CYS A 197 2.15 -11.95 2.93
C CYS A 197 2.68 -10.74 3.71
N ALA A 198 2.25 -10.55 4.96
CA ALA A 198 2.67 -9.44 5.80
C ALA A 198 4.19 -9.40 6.02
N ALA A 199 4.85 -10.56 6.07
CA ALA A 199 6.29 -10.65 6.25
C ALA A 199 7.13 -10.13 5.06
N VAL A 200 6.56 -10.11 3.85
CA VAL A 200 7.32 -9.84 2.61
C VAL A 200 6.85 -8.60 1.86
N VAL A 201 5.61 -8.16 2.04
CA VAL A 201 5.04 -7.08 1.22
C VAL A 201 5.71 -5.73 1.44
N ASP A 202 6.16 -5.40 2.66
CA ASP A 202 6.80 -4.11 2.90
C ASP A 202 8.23 -4.00 2.34
N THR A 203 8.90 -5.15 2.15
CA THR A 203 10.30 -5.22 1.71
C THR A 203 10.45 -5.61 0.25
N GLU A 204 9.63 -6.53 -0.25
CA GLU A 204 9.78 -7.15 -1.57
C GLU A 204 8.69 -6.74 -2.57
N ALA A 205 7.52 -6.27 -2.12
CA ALA A 205 6.47 -5.87 -3.04
C ALA A 205 6.81 -4.59 -3.79
N THR A 206 6.30 -4.51 -5.01
CA THR A 206 6.58 -3.42 -5.94
C THR A 206 5.29 -2.72 -6.35
N GLY A 207 5.38 -1.43 -6.65
CA GLY A 207 4.31 -0.67 -7.31
C GLY A 207 4.36 -0.77 -8.84
N LYS A 208 5.23 -1.62 -9.41
CA LYS A 208 5.39 -1.80 -10.85
C LYS A 208 4.37 -2.81 -11.39
N GLU A 209 4.05 -2.68 -12.68
CA GLU A 209 3.25 -3.65 -13.41
C GLU A 209 3.89 -5.05 -13.38
N MET A 210 3.06 -6.08 -13.25
CA MET A 210 3.49 -7.47 -13.23
C MET A 210 2.71 -8.26 -14.28
N SER A 211 3.37 -9.18 -14.96
CA SER A 211 2.69 -10.11 -15.88
C SER A 211 1.62 -10.91 -15.14
N LEU A 212 0.41 -10.90 -15.68
CA LEU A 212 -0.74 -11.57 -15.12
C LEU A 212 -1.05 -12.83 -15.94
N LYS A 213 -1.17 -13.96 -15.24
CA LYS A 213 -1.55 -15.25 -15.83
C LYS A 213 -2.41 -16.04 -14.86
N ALA A 214 -3.26 -16.92 -15.38
CA ALA A 214 -4.04 -17.83 -14.54
C ALA A 214 -3.12 -18.70 -13.65
N GLY A 215 -3.60 -19.00 -12.44
CA GLY A 215 -2.89 -19.74 -11.40
C GLY A 215 -1.85 -18.92 -10.62
N LEU A 216 -1.59 -17.67 -11.01
CA LEU A 216 -0.64 -16.82 -10.29
C LEU A 216 -1.26 -16.32 -8.97
N THR A 217 -0.50 -16.42 -7.88
CA THR A 217 -0.90 -15.90 -6.57
C THR A 217 0.00 -14.73 -6.18
N LEU A 218 -0.61 -13.70 -5.60
CA LEU A 218 0.01 -12.45 -5.23
C LEU A 218 -0.22 -12.18 -3.75
N CYS A 219 0.80 -11.65 -3.10
CA CYS A 219 0.66 -10.92 -1.86
C CYS A 219 0.67 -9.43 -2.17
N ALA A 220 -0.30 -8.71 -1.66
CA ALA A 220 -0.54 -7.31 -1.94
C ALA A 220 -0.67 -6.51 -0.64
N LYS A 221 -0.30 -5.23 -0.73
CA LYS A 221 -0.59 -4.21 0.26
C LYS A 221 -1.41 -3.11 -0.42
N THR A 222 -2.56 -2.79 0.12
CA THR A 222 -3.41 -1.69 -0.36
C THR A 222 -2.81 -0.34 0.02
N ASN A 223 -3.31 0.75 -0.55
CA ASN A 223 -2.94 2.11 -0.20
C ASN A 223 -3.23 2.48 1.26
N ASP A 224 -4.31 1.97 1.87
CA ASP A 224 -4.61 2.12 3.29
C ASP A 224 -3.79 1.16 4.17
N GLY A 225 -2.95 0.34 3.54
CA GLY A 225 -1.96 -0.49 4.19
C GLY A 225 -2.48 -1.85 4.62
N ARG A 226 -3.69 -2.26 4.20
CA ARG A 226 -4.18 -3.61 4.44
C ARG A 226 -3.45 -4.63 3.59
N ILE A 227 -3.44 -5.88 4.06
CA ILE A 227 -2.82 -6.98 3.33
C ILE A 227 -3.89 -7.75 2.59
N ALA A 228 -3.61 -8.07 1.33
CA ALA A 228 -4.48 -8.87 0.50
C ALA A 228 -3.71 -10.01 -0.15
N ARG A 229 -4.42 -11.11 -0.41
CA ARG A 229 -3.97 -12.18 -1.31
C ARG A 229 -4.87 -12.21 -2.51
N LEU A 230 -4.30 -12.19 -3.71
CA LEU A 230 -5.03 -12.34 -4.96
C LEU A 230 -4.52 -13.57 -5.71
N THR A 231 -5.39 -14.53 -5.98
CA THR A 231 -5.09 -15.67 -6.84
C THR A 231 -5.85 -15.54 -8.14
N ALA A 232 -5.14 -15.27 -9.23
CA ALA A 232 -5.71 -15.19 -10.57
C ALA A 232 -6.28 -16.56 -10.97
N LYS A 233 -7.60 -16.65 -11.08
CA LYS A 233 -8.31 -17.84 -11.55
C LYS A 233 -8.37 -17.88 -13.06
N GLU A 234 -8.63 -16.73 -13.66
CA GLU A 234 -8.76 -16.58 -15.10
C GLU A 234 -8.21 -15.23 -15.54
N VAL A 235 -7.65 -15.20 -16.74
CA VAL A 235 -7.29 -13.98 -17.45
C VAL A 235 -7.83 -14.14 -18.87
N SER A 236 -8.74 -13.26 -19.26
CA SER A 236 -9.44 -13.36 -20.53
C SER A 236 -9.58 -11.99 -21.20
N GLY A 237 -10.03 -12.00 -22.45
CA GLY A 237 -10.05 -10.80 -23.30
C GLY A 237 -8.65 -10.44 -23.82
N SER A 238 -8.61 -9.31 -24.54
CA SER A 238 -7.37 -8.71 -25.04
C SER A 238 -7.55 -7.19 -25.19
N ALA A 239 -6.44 -6.47 -25.19
CA ALA A 239 -6.41 -5.01 -25.25
C ALA A 239 -7.37 -4.38 -24.23
N SER A 240 -8.37 -3.61 -24.69
CA SER A 240 -9.34 -2.91 -23.83
C SER A 240 -10.43 -3.81 -23.23
N ASP A 241 -10.57 -5.05 -23.68
CA ASP A 241 -11.52 -6.02 -23.14
C ASP A 241 -10.89 -6.96 -22.11
N THR A 242 -9.61 -6.76 -21.80
CA THR A 242 -8.87 -7.62 -20.86
C THR A 242 -9.48 -7.58 -19.46
N ARG A 243 -9.65 -8.76 -18.88
CA ARG A 243 -10.20 -8.97 -17.54
C ARG A 243 -9.39 -10.01 -16.79
N GLY A 244 -9.17 -9.75 -15.50
CA GLY A 244 -8.64 -10.71 -14.55
C GLY A 244 -9.71 -11.07 -13.53
N THR A 245 -9.97 -12.36 -13.36
CA THR A 245 -10.83 -12.89 -12.30
C THR A 245 -9.95 -13.49 -11.21
N PHE A 246 -10.11 -13.00 -9.99
CA PHE A 246 -9.30 -13.36 -8.83
C PHE A 246 -10.15 -13.98 -7.73
N SER A 247 -9.59 -14.95 -7.03
CA SER A 247 -10.03 -15.29 -5.67
C SER A 247 -9.19 -14.44 -4.72
N THR A 248 -9.87 -13.62 -3.93
CA THR A 248 -9.24 -12.57 -3.14
C THR A 248 -9.61 -12.72 -1.68
N VAL A 249 -8.64 -12.47 -0.81
CA VAL A 249 -8.83 -12.33 0.63
C VAL A 249 -8.16 -11.03 1.06
N VAL A 250 -8.88 -10.19 1.80
CA VAL A 250 -8.38 -8.94 2.38
C VAL A 250 -8.42 -9.07 3.89
N TRP A 251 -7.30 -8.75 4.54
CA TRP A 251 -7.12 -8.84 5.98
C TRP A 251 -6.90 -7.47 6.60
N GLU A 252 -7.43 -7.31 7.80
CA GLU A 252 -7.11 -6.19 8.68
C GLU A 252 -5.65 -6.29 9.16
N THR A 253 -5.02 -5.15 9.43
CA THR A 253 -3.60 -5.08 9.84
C THR A 253 -3.36 -4.70 11.30
N GLY A 254 -4.42 -4.36 12.05
CA GLY A 254 -4.38 -4.04 13.47
C GLY A 254 -4.19 -2.56 13.79
#